data_AF-A0A2U1VR66-F1
#
_entry.id   AF-A0A2U1VR66-F1
#
_cell.length_a   1.000
_cell.length_b   1.000
_cell.length_c   1.000
_cell.angle_alpha   90.00
_cell.angle_beta   90.00
_cell.angle_gamma   90.00
#
_symmetry.space_group_name_H-M   'P 1'
#
loop_
_entity.id
_entity.type
_entity.pdbx_description
1 polymer ?
#
loop_
_entity_poly.entity_id
_entity_poly.type
_entity_poly.pdbx_seq_one_letter_code
_entity_poly.pdbx_strand_id
1 'polypeptide(L)'
;MTIAFSQIRHADGRAYYQGKPLSLADAQIMLNDDILRRVVRVGSYLRIDGAGLVLESGPAWSSPLPRSVNRPVSRAFSPRAGQPG
;
A
#
# COMPACT_ATOMS: atom_id res chain seq x y z
N MET A 1 -19.78 19.25 16.57
CA MET A 1 -20.01 19.10 15.12
C MET A 1 -19.11 17.97 14.63
N THR A 2 -19.66 17.00 13.91
CA THR A 2 -18.90 15.87 13.34
C THR A 2 -18.42 16.26 11.95
N ILE A 3 -17.15 16.02 11.64
CA ILE A 3 -16.60 16.25 10.29
C ILE A 3 -17.22 15.21 9.36
N ALA A 4 -17.80 15.67 8.24
CA ALA A 4 -18.42 14.84 7.22
C ALA A 4 -17.65 14.97 5.90
N PHE A 5 -17.54 13.86 5.18
CA PHE A 5 -16.76 13.74 3.96
C PHE A 5 -17.67 13.30 2.81
N SER A 6 -17.73 14.08 1.73
CA SER A 6 -18.51 13.75 0.54
C SER A 6 -17.74 12.92 -0.49
N GLN A 7 -16.43 12.77 -0.29
CA GLN A 7 -15.54 12.08 -1.20
C GLN A 7 -14.43 11.36 -0.43
N ILE A 8 -14.11 10.16 -0.88
CA ILE A 8 -12.91 9.42 -0.49
C ILE A 8 -12.15 9.07 -1.76
N ARG A 9 -10.84 9.33 -1.78
CA ARG A 9 -9.97 9.04 -2.92
C ARG A 9 -9.00 7.94 -2.58
N HIS A 10 -8.69 7.05 -3.50
CA HIS A 10 -7.53 6.20 -3.39
C HIS A 10 -6.24 7.04 -3.41
N ALA A 11 -5.17 6.53 -2.83
CA ALA A 11 -3.85 7.15 -2.89
C ALA A 11 -3.33 7.33 -4.34
N ASP A 12 -3.82 6.54 -5.29
CA ASP A 12 -3.54 6.68 -6.74
C ASP A 12 -4.36 7.80 -7.43
N GLY A 13 -5.22 8.49 -6.67
CA GLY A 13 -6.05 9.61 -7.12
C GLY A 13 -7.44 9.21 -7.62
N ARG A 14 -7.75 7.92 -7.76
CA ARG A 14 -9.07 7.43 -8.19
C ARG A 14 -10.12 7.68 -7.12
N ALA A 15 -11.38 7.86 -7.51
CA ALA A 15 -12.47 7.96 -6.55
C ALA A 15 -12.76 6.57 -5.97
N TYR A 16 -12.69 6.44 -4.65
CA TYR A 16 -13.17 5.28 -3.91
C TYR A 16 -14.66 5.45 -3.59
N TYR A 17 -15.03 6.64 -3.12
CA TYR A 17 -16.40 7.01 -2.81
C TYR A 17 -16.67 8.45 -3.23
N GLN A 18 -17.85 8.70 -3.79
CA GLN A 18 -18.36 10.05 -4.05
C GLN A 18 -19.88 10.03 -3.91
N GLY A 19 -20.41 10.85 -3.01
CA GLY A 19 -21.84 10.81 -2.72
C GLY A 19 -22.26 11.69 -1.56
N LYS A 20 -23.25 11.20 -0.80
CA LYS A 20 -23.76 11.91 0.38
C LYS A 20 -22.64 12.07 1.40
N PRO A 21 -22.55 13.22 2.09
CA PRO A 21 -21.60 13.39 3.18
C PRO A 21 -21.80 12.28 4.22
N LEU A 22 -20.72 11.57 4.53
CA LEU A 22 -20.72 10.52 5.54
C LEU A 22 -19.68 10.83 6.62
N SER A 23 -19.93 10.35 7.83
CA SER A 23 -18.98 10.56 8.93
C SER A 23 -17.75 9.68 8.76
N LEU A 24 -16.67 9.96 9.49
CA LEU A 24 -15.50 9.07 9.53
C LEU A 24 -15.89 7.65 9.98
N ALA A 25 -16.82 7.53 10.91
CA ALA A 25 -17.29 6.23 11.41
C ALA A 25 -18.02 5.45 10.30
N ASP A 26 -18.89 6.12 9.54
CA ASP A 26 -19.59 5.50 8.40
C ASP A 26 -18.60 5.09 7.30
N ALA A 27 -17.60 5.93 7.03
CA ALA A 27 -16.53 5.63 6.08
C ALA A 27 -15.78 4.36 6.50
N GLN A 28 -15.51 4.21 7.80
CA GLN A 28 -14.81 3.05 8.35
C GLN A 28 -15.66 1.77 8.25
N ILE A 29 -16.97 1.88 8.49
CA ILE A 29 -17.90 0.75 8.32
C ILE A 29 -17.92 0.31 6.85
N MET A 30 -18.04 1.26 5.92
CA MET A 30 -18.03 0.98 4.47
C MET A 30 -16.72 0.32 4.03
N LEU A 31 -15.56 0.83 4.49
CA LEU A 31 -14.27 0.21 4.23
C LEU A 31 -14.22 -1.23 4.72
N ASN A 32 -14.69 -1.49 5.94
CA ASN A 32 -14.67 -2.83 6.51
C ASN A 32 -15.56 -3.80 5.71
N ASP A 33 -16.76 -3.38 5.28
CA ASP A 33 -17.64 -4.18 4.43
C ASP A 33 -16.98 -4.50 3.08
N ASP A 34 -16.33 -3.52 2.45
CA ASP A 34 -15.62 -3.72 1.18
C ASP A 34 -14.39 -4.61 1.30
N ILE A 35 -13.69 -4.58 2.44
CA ILE A 35 -12.62 -5.53 2.76
C ILE A 35 -13.18 -6.95 2.87
N LEU A 36 -14.31 -7.12 3.57
CA LEU A 36 -14.97 -8.43 3.72
C LEU A 36 -15.45 -8.97 2.36
N ARG A 37 -15.96 -8.08 1.49
CA ARG A 37 -16.37 -8.41 0.11
C ARG A 37 -15.20 -8.59 -0.86
N ARG A 38 -13.96 -8.40 -0.41
CA ARG A 38 -12.73 -8.47 -1.22
C ARG A 38 -12.69 -7.45 -2.37
N VAL A 39 -13.45 -6.37 -2.26
CA VAL A 39 -13.40 -5.22 -3.17
C VAL A 39 -12.17 -4.36 -2.84
N VAL A 40 -11.90 -4.19 -1.55
CA VAL A 40 -10.72 -3.48 -1.04
C VAL A 40 -9.76 -4.49 -0.41
N ARG A 41 -8.44 -4.25 -0.56
CA ARG A 41 -7.43 -5.13 0.01
C ARG A 41 -7.44 -5.08 1.54
N VAL A 42 -7.32 -6.25 2.16
CA VAL A 42 -7.11 -6.35 3.61
C VAL A 42 -5.82 -5.61 4.00
N GLY A 43 -5.90 -4.79 5.05
CA GLY A 43 -4.81 -3.90 5.48
C GLY A 43 -4.90 -2.50 4.88
N SER A 44 -5.90 -2.21 4.04
CA SER A 44 -6.19 -0.84 3.63
C SER A 44 -6.75 -0.03 4.81
N TYR A 45 -6.45 1.26 4.85
CA TYR A 45 -6.90 2.17 5.92
C TYR A 45 -7.26 3.54 5.36
N LEU A 46 -8.07 4.27 6.12
CA LEU A 46 -8.45 5.64 5.83
C LEU A 46 -7.47 6.60 6.50
N ARG A 47 -6.96 7.57 5.74
CA ARG A 47 -6.15 8.69 6.19
C ARG A 47 -6.88 9.99 5.94
N ILE A 48 -6.91 10.87 6.93
CA ILE A 48 -7.40 12.24 6.76
C ILE A 48 -6.29 13.06 6.09
N ASP A 49 -6.64 13.73 5.00
CA ASP A 49 -5.73 14.62 4.26
C ASP A 49 -6.41 15.98 4.03
N GLY A 50 -6.03 16.97 4.84
CA GLY A 50 -6.71 18.26 4.90
C GLY A 50 -8.20 18.12 5.21
N ALA A 51 -9.05 18.54 4.28
CA ALA A 51 -10.51 18.44 4.39
C ALA A 51 -11.07 17.13 3.79
N GLY A 52 -10.21 16.23 3.29
CA GLY A 52 -10.59 15.02 2.57
C GLY A 52 -10.22 13.72 3.29
N LEU A 53 -10.73 12.63 2.75
CA LEU A 53 -10.38 11.26 3.14
C LEU A 53 -9.65 10.56 1.99
N VAL A 54 -8.56 9.89 2.32
CA VAL A 54 -7.75 9.09 1.39
C VAL A 54 -7.74 7.64 1.85
N LEU A 55 -8.08 6.73 0.95
CA LEU A 55 -7.94 5.29 1.12
C LEU A 55 -6.54 4.87 0.68
N GLU A 56 -5.73 4.41 1.63
CA GLU A 56 -4.40 3.86 1.37
C GLU A 56 -4.43 2.34 1.45
N SER A 57 -3.71 1.70 0.54
CA SER A 57 -3.43 0.27 0.65
C SER A 57 -2.24 0.08 1.57
N GLY A 58 -2.47 -0.48 2.76
CA GLY A 58 -1.37 -0.88 3.63
C GLY A 58 -0.53 -2.00 3.03
N PRO A 59 0.65 -2.27 3.61
CA PRO A 59 1.46 -3.40 3.20
C PRO A 59 0.59 -4.64 3.26
N ALA A 60 0.44 -5.32 2.12
CA ALA A 60 -0.29 -6.57 2.09
C ALA A 60 0.39 -7.50 3.09
N TRP A 61 -0.27 -7.78 4.21
CA TRP A 61 0.16 -8.78 5.19
C TRP A 61 0.29 -10.19 4.56
N SER A 62 -0.17 -10.32 3.31
CA SER A 62 -0.05 -11.45 2.39
C SER A 62 1.00 -11.27 1.28
N SER A 63 1.90 -10.28 1.36
CA SER A 63 3.11 -10.30 0.52
C SER A 63 4.09 -11.33 1.09
N PRO A 64 4.48 -12.38 0.35
CA PRO A 64 5.68 -13.10 0.69
C PRO A 64 6.82 -12.09 0.69
N LEU A 65 7.60 -12.07 1.76
CA LEU A 65 8.85 -11.31 1.89
C LEU A 65 9.57 -11.26 0.53
N PRO A 66 10.18 -10.13 0.13
CA PRO A 66 10.99 -10.10 -1.09
C PRO A 66 11.97 -11.27 -1.00
N ARG A 67 11.81 -12.20 -1.94
CA ARG A 67 12.58 -13.44 -2.06
C ARG A 67 14.03 -13.05 -1.90
N SER A 68 14.60 -13.40 -0.74
CA SER A 68 15.99 -13.11 -0.41
C SER A 68 16.82 -13.46 -1.63
N VAL A 69 17.51 -12.45 -2.15
CA VAL A 69 18.30 -12.55 -3.37
C VAL A 69 19.38 -13.58 -3.06
N ASN A 70 19.17 -14.83 -3.50
CA ASN A 70 20.26 -15.79 -3.70
C ASN A 70 21.15 -15.18 -4.78
N ARG A 71 22.02 -14.25 -4.38
CA ARG A 71 23.10 -13.73 -5.20
C ARG A 71 24.25 -14.71 -4.98
N PRO A 72 24.52 -15.67 -5.89
CA PRO A 72 25.78 -16.37 -5.83
C PRO A 72 26.88 -15.32 -5.96
N VAL A 73 27.70 -15.20 -4.92
CA VAL A 73 28.88 -14.37 -4.94
C VAL A 73 29.79 -14.97 -6.02
N SER A 74 29.81 -14.37 -7.20
CA SER A 74 30.79 -14.70 -8.22
C SER A 74 32.15 -14.23 -7.70
N ARG A 75 32.87 -15.11 -6.99
CA ARG A 75 34.32 -14.98 -6.79
C ARG A 75 34.99 -15.27 -8.13
N ALA A 76 34.91 -14.31 -9.05
CA ALA A 76 35.83 -14.23 -10.16
C ALA A 76 37.10 -13.53 -9.66
N PHE A 77 37.95 -14.26 -8.93
CA PHE A 77 39.35 -13.87 -8.72
C PHE A 77 40.23 -14.80 -9.53
N SER A 78 40.46 -14.41 -10.79
CA SER A 78 41.66 -14.68 -11.58
C SER A 78 41.50 -13.86 -12.88
N PRO A 79 42.38 -12.88 -13.13
CA PRO A 79 43.62 -13.16 -13.87
C PRO A 79 44.81 -12.38 -13.25
N ARG A 80 46.09 -12.57 -13.55
CA ARG A 80 46.80 -13.05 -14.73
C ARG A 80 48.26 -13.30 -14.33
N ALA A 81 48.91 -14.22 -15.04
CA ALA A 81 50.35 -14.48 -14.98
C ALA A 81 51.23 -13.22 -15.14
N GLY A 82 52.41 -13.24 -14.52
CA GLY A 82 53.45 -12.21 -14.68
C GLY A 82 54.70 -12.50 -13.83
N GLN A 83 55.46 -13.53 -14.20
CA GLN A 83 56.91 -13.64 -13.92
C GLN A 83 57.64 -12.65 -14.86
N PRO A 84 58.62 -11.83 -14.41
CA PRO A 84 60.01 -12.30 -14.27
C PRO A 84 60.85 -11.63 -13.15
N GLY A 85 61.94 -12.30 -12.77
CA GLY A 85 62.97 -11.85 -11.83
C GLY A 85 63.74 -13.02 -11.24
#